data_AF-A0A6N4X4J4-F1
#
_entry.id   AF-A0A6N4X4J4-F1
#
_cell.length_a   1.000
_cell.length_b   1.000
_cell.length_c   1.000
_cell.angle_alpha   90.00
_cell.angle_beta   90.00
_cell.angle_gamma   90.00
#
_symmetry.space_group_name_H-M   'P 1'
#
loop_
_entity.id
_entity.type
_entity.pdbx_description
1 polymer ?
#
loop_
_entity_poly.entity_id
_entity_poly.type
_entity_poly.pdbx_seq_one_letter_code
_entity_poly.pdbx_strand_id
1 'polypeptide(L)'
;MNHIVHPNGTLPAMNKDKKDMSTAQPAANSSKGFAERSSLYQEFLAEREEILRHKWIESEKKGKDIGFERALLDWIRKHRENWRSNRSSSRK
;
A
#
# COMPACT_ATOMS: atom_id res chain seq x y z
N MET A 1 1.86 -15.52 71.58
CA MET A 1 3.29 -15.14 71.64
C MET A 1 3.62 -14.31 70.42
N ASN A 2 4.08 -13.09 70.65
CA ASN A 2 4.50 -12.13 69.64
C ASN A 2 5.77 -12.63 68.93
N HIS A 3 5.96 -12.31 67.64
CA HIS A 3 7.07 -11.44 67.21
C HIS A 3 6.93 -11.04 65.72
N ILE A 4 6.83 -9.72 65.54
CA ILE A 4 6.93 -8.88 64.33
C ILE A 4 8.28 -9.15 63.62
N VAL A 5 8.44 -9.09 62.29
CA VAL A 5 8.90 -7.91 61.49
C VAL A 5 8.71 -8.16 59.97
N HIS A 6 8.11 -7.19 59.25
CA HIS A 6 8.51 -6.80 57.87
C HIS A 6 8.94 -5.30 57.95
N PRO A 7 9.56 -4.61 56.94
CA PRO A 7 9.93 -4.98 55.55
C PRO A 7 11.31 -4.41 55.06
N ASN A 8 11.57 -4.58 53.75
CA ASN A 8 12.30 -3.67 52.83
C ASN A 8 13.78 -3.96 52.48
N GLY A 9 14.09 -3.97 51.18
CA GLY A 9 15.47 -4.09 50.67
C GLY A 9 15.56 -4.42 49.17
N THR A 10 15.44 -3.40 48.33
CA THR A 10 15.70 -3.38 46.87
C THR A 10 16.97 -4.14 46.45
N LEU A 11 16.91 -4.89 45.34
CA LEU A 11 18.08 -5.34 44.57
C LEU A 11 17.87 -5.11 43.05
N PRO A 12 18.95 -4.94 42.28
CA PRO A 12 19.11 -3.84 41.33
C PRO A 12 18.72 -4.16 39.88
N ALA A 13 18.48 -3.10 39.11
CA ALA A 13 18.40 -3.13 37.66
C ALA A 13 19.71 -3.68 37.04
N MET A 14 19.59 -4.73 36.24
CA MET A 14 20.65 -5.16 35.32
C MET A 14 20.20 -4.87 33.89
N ASN A 15 20.68 -3.73 33.39
CA ASN A 15 20.71 -3.41 31.97
C ASN A 15 21.69 -4.38 31.29
N LYS A 16 21.23 -5.09 30.26
CA LYS A 16 22.09 -5.95 29.42
C LYS A 16 22.13 -5.38 28.01
N ASP A 17 22.93 -4.34 27.84
CA ASP A 17 23.56 -4.08 26.57
C ASP A 17 24.56 -5.22 26.30
N LYS A 18 24.30 -6.02 25.26
CA LYS A 18 25.36 -6.74 24.56
C LYS A 18 24.93 -7.20 23.17
N LYS A 19 25.64 -6.58 22.23
CA LYS A 19 26.39 -7.20 21.14
C LYS A 19 25.74 -7.16 19.76
N ASP A 20 26.31 -6.27 18.95
CA ASP A 20 26.57 -6.37 17.52
C ASP A 20 26.15 -7.67 16.84
N MET A 21 25.30 -7.53 15.84
CA MET A 21 25.50 -8.25 14.58
C MET A 21 25.11 -7.35 13.41
N SER A 22 26.15 -6.82 12.77
CA SER A 22 26.09 -6.40 11.39
C SER A 22 25.68 -7.58 10.52
N THR A 23 24.46 -7.56 10.01
CA THR A 23 24.16 -8.11 8.70
C THR A 23 23.78 -6.96 7.79
N ALA A 24 24.82 -6.32 7.24
CA ALA A 24 24.68 -5.71 5.93
C ALA A 24 24.25 -6.83 4.97
N GLN A 25 23.11 -6.66 4.29
CA GLN A 25 22.83 -6.98 2.87
C GLN A 25 21.30 -6.97 2.60
N PRO A 26 20.82 -6.72 1.36
CA PRO A 26 21.50 -6.14 0.19
C PRO A 26 20.74 -4.95 -0.44
N ALA A 27 21.44 -4.22 -1.31
CA ALA A 27 20.98 -3.12 -2.15
C ALA A 27 19.93 -3.52 -3.24
N ALA A 28 18.98 -4.39 -2.91
CA ALA A 28 17.92 -4.86 -3.81
C ALA A 28 16.65 -3.98 -3.78
N ASN A 29 16.58 -2.98 -2.90
CA ASN A 29 15.44 -2.05 -2.81
C ASN A 29 15.56 -0.82 -3.73
N SER A 30 16.71 -0.61 -4.37
CA SER A 30 16.93 0.55 -5.24
C SER A 30 16.16 0.47 -6.56
N SER A 31 15.92 -0.74 -7.07
CA SER A 31 15.20 -1.00 -8.32
C SER A 31 13.67 -1.02 -8.13
N LYS A 32 13.18 -1.56 -7.01
CA LYS A 32 11.75 -1.59 -6.69
C LYS A 32 11.19 -0.17 -6.49
N GLY A 33 11.93 0.69 -5.79
CA GLY A 33 11.56 2.08 -5.60
C GLY A 33 11.63 2.92 -6.90
N PHE A 34 12.41 2.54 -7.90
CA PHE A 34 12.49 3.31 -9.15
C PHE A 34 11.28 3.05 -10.05
N ALA A 35 10.83 1.80 -10.16
CA ALA A 35 9.61 1.45 -10.90
C ALA A 35 8.35 2.02 -10.22
N GLU A 36 8.28 2.00 -8.88
CA GLU A 36 7.15 2.61 -8.14
C GLU A 36 7.10 4.15 -8.27
N ARG A 37 8.26 4.80 -8.42
CA ARG A 37 8.39 6.24 -8.72
C ARG A 37 8.26 6.56 -10.21
N SER A 38 8.21 5.55 -11.07
CA SER A 38 8.09 5.78 -12.51
C SER A 38 6.68 6.29 -12.84
N SER A 39 6.61 7.28 -13.72
CA SER A 39 5.32 7.80 -14.22
C SER A 39 4.46 6.69 -14.82
N LEU A 40 5.07 5.65 -15.41
CA LEU A 40 4.34 4.54 -16.00
C LEU A 40 3.56 3.69 -14.98
N TYR A 41 4.16 3.38 -13.83
CA TYR A 41 3.46 2.63 -12.79
C TYR A 41 2.33 3.47 -12.16
N GLN A 42 2.56 4.77 -11.97
CA GLN A 42 1.53 5.69 -11.48
C GLN A 42 0.35 5.82 -12.45
N GLU A 43 0.61 5.88 -13.76
CA GLU A 43 -0.44 5.87 -14.79
C GLU A 43 -1.20 4.55 -14.82
N PHE A 44 -0.52 3.42 -14.59
CA PHE A 44 -1.18 2.12 -14.46
C PHE A 44 -2.11 2.06 -13.23
N LEU A 45 -1.66 2.55 -12.07
CA LEU A 45 -2.49 2.63 -10.87
C LEU A 45 -3.71 3.52 -11.10
N ALA A 46 -3.53 4.68 -11.72
CA ALA A 46 -4.61 5.59 -12.03
C ALA A 46 -5.63 4.98 -13.01
N GLU A 47 -5.15 4.26 -14.04
CA GLU A 47 -6.01 3.53 -14.99
C GLU A 47 -6.82 2.43 -14.27
N ARG A 48 -6.17 1.67 -13.38
CA ARG A 48 -6.83 0.65 -12.57
C ARG A 48 -7.91 1.24 -11.66
N GLU A 49 -7.63 2.36 -11.00
CA GLU A 49 -8.62 3.06 -10.17
C GLU A 49 -9.83 3.53 -10.99
N GLU A 50 -9.61 4.02 -12.21
CA GLU A 50 -10.70 4.42 -13.10
C GLU A 50 -11.59 3.23 -13.49
N ILE A 51 -10.98 2.07 -13.80
CA ILE A 51 -11.72 0.83 -14.08
C ILE A 51 -12.53 0.38 -12.86
N LEU A 52 -11.97 0.49 -11.65
CA LEU A 52 -12.68 0.15 -10.42
C LEU A 52 -13.86 1.09 -10.14
N ARG A 53 -13.72 2.39 -10.40
CA ARG A 53 -14.85 3.33 -10.34
C ARG A 53 -15.94 2.97 -11.35
N HIS A 54 -15.57 2.68 -12.60
CA HIS A 54 -16.51 2.26 -13.63
C HIS A 54 -17.29 1.01 -13.21
N LYS A 55 -16.57 0.00 -12.69
CA LYS A 55 -17.16 -1.22 -12.15
C LYS A 55 -18.21 -0.90 -11.08
N TRP A 56 -17.89 -0.02 -10.14
CA TRP A 56 -18.81 0.34 -9.05
C TRP A 56 -20.07 1.00 -9.61
N ILE A 57 -19.93 2.06 -10.43
CA ILE A 57 -21.06 2.79 -11.02
C ILE A 57 -21.98 1.86 -11.83
N GLU A 58 -21.42 0.98 -12.65
CA GLU A 58 -22.21 0.05 -13.45
C GLU A 58 -22.84 -1.07 -12.64
N SER A 59 -22.24 -1.44 -11.50
CA SER A 59 -22.84 -2.40 -10.57
C SER A 59 -24.04 -1.79 -9.85
N GLU A 60 -23.92 -0.53 -9.40
CA GLU A 60 -25.01 0.24 -8.79
C GLU A 60 -26.21 0.35 -9.75
N LYS A 61 -25.96 0.69 -11.02
CA LYS A 61 -27.01 0.79 -12.05
C LYS A 61 -27.76 -0.52 -12.30
N LYS A 62 -27.09 -1.67 -12.15
CA LYS A 62 -27.70 -2.99 -12.38
C LYS A 62 -28.23 -3.65 -11.11
N GLY A 63 -28.01 -3.06 -9.95
CA GLY A 63 -28.34 -3.65 -8.65
C GLY A 63 -27.57 -4.94 -8.35
N LYS A 64 -26.46 -5.20 -9.03
CA LYS A 64 -25.59 -6.37 -8.80
C LYS A 64 -24.19 -6.13 -9.33
N ASP A 65 -23.19 -6.81 -8.74
CA ASP A 65 -21.82 -6.75 -9.24
C ASP A 65 -21.74 -7.28 -10.67
N ILE A 66 -21.16 -6.47 -11.56
CA ILE A 66 -20.93 -6.84 -12.96
C ILE A 66 -19.62 -7.64 -13.15
N GLY A 67 -18.75 -7.66 -12.15
CA GLY A 67 -17.43 -8.29 -12.20
C GLY A 67 -16.38 -7.41 -12.88
N PHE A 68 -15.11 -7.66 -12.54
CA PHE A 68 -13.98 -6.85 -13.01
C PHE A 68 -13.75 -6.98 -14.53
N GLU A 69 -13.76 -8.20 -15.07
CA GLU A 69 -13.52 -8.44 -16.50
C GLU A 69 -14.52 -7.69 -17.40
N ARG A 70 -15.81 -7.73 -17.01
CA ARG A 70 -16.86 -7.02 -17.76
C ARG A 70 -16.66 -5.51 -17.69
N ALA A 71 -16.32 -4.98 -16.53
CA ALA A 71 -16.04 -3.56 -16.35
C ALA A 71 -14.81 -3.12 -17.15
N LEU A 72 -13.73 -3.90 -17.11
CA LEU A 72 -12.49 -3.66 -17.85
C LEU A 72 -12.75 -3.58 -19.36
N LEU A 73 -13.42 -4.58 -19.92
CA LEU A 73 -13.73 -4.66 -21.34
C LEU A 73 -14.67 -3.54 -21.82
N ASP A 74 -15.61 -3.12 -20.98
CA ASP A 74 -16.51 -2.00 -21.30
C ASP A 74 -15.77 -0.65 -21.21
N TRP A 75 -14.96 -0.46 -20.17
CA TRP A 75 -14.18 0.74 -19.94
C TRP A 75 -13.14 1.00 -21.03
N ILE A 76 -12.40 -0.05 -21.43
CA ILE A 76 -11.40 0.03 -22.51
C ILE A 76 -12.04 0.54 -23.81
N ARG A 77 -13.24 0.07 -24.14
CA ARG A 77 -13.93 0.42 -25.39
C ARG A 77 -14.50 1.84 -25.41
N LYS A 78 -14.95 2.35 -24.26
CA LYS A 78 -15.76 3.59 -24.20
C LYS A 78 -15.04 4.78 -23.57
N HIS A 79 -14.08 4.54 -22.68
CA HIS A 79 -13.55 5.58 -21.79
C HIS A 79 -12.04 5.79 -21.91
N ARG A 80 -11.28 4.72 -22.21
CA ARG A 80 -9.80 4.71 -22.12
C ARG A 80 -9.11 5.76 -22.97
N GLU A 81 -9.55 5.94 -24.22
CA GLU A 81 -8.95 6.90 -25.14
C GLU A 81 -9.08 8.32 -24.59
N ASN A 82 -10.30 8.75 -24.26
CA ASN A 82 -10.57 10.07 -23.70
C ASN A 82 -9.81 10.29 -22.38
N TRP A 83 -9.80 9.28 -21.50
CA TRP A 83 -9.07 9.36 -20.23
C TRP A 83 -7.56 9.58 -20.43
N ARG A 84 -6.94 8.87 -21.39
CA ARG A 84 -5.53 9.07 -21.74
C ARG A 84 -5.27 10.43 -22.38
N SER A 85 -6.12 10.86 -23.31
CA SER A 85 -6.00 12.15 -24.00
C SER A 85 -6.06 13.33 -23.03
N ASN A 86 -6.99 13.30 -22.07
CA ASN A 86 -7.09 14.33 -21.03
C ASN A 86 -5.83 14.42 -20.17
N ARG A 87 -5.23 13.27 -19.82
CA ARG A 87 -3.99 13.23 -19.02
C ARG A 87 -2.73 13.56 -19.80
N SER A 88 -2.64 13.23 -21.08
CA SER A 88 -1.51 13.64 -21.92
C SER A 88 -1.52 15.14 -22.21
N SER A 89 -2.71 15.74 -22.29
CA SER A 89 -2.85 17.19 -22.56
C SER A 89 -2.47 18.04 -21.36
N SER A 90 -2.60 17.51 -20.14
CA SER A 90 -2.15 18.17 -18.91
C SER A 90 -0.62 18.27 -18.77
N ARG A 91 0.17 17.68 -19.69
CA ARG A 91 1.64 17.71 -19.67
C ARG A 91 2.27 18.63 -20.72
N LYS A 92 1.46 19.35 -21.51
CA LYS A 92 1.94 20.33 -22.49
C LYS A 92 1.87 21.74 -21.93
#